data_AF-A0A363TLI8-F1
#
_entry.id   AF-A0A363TLI8-F1
#
_cell.length_a   1.000
_cell.length_b   1.000
_cell.length_c   1.000
_cell.angle_alpha   90.00
_cell.angle_beta   90.00
_cell.angle_gamma   90.00
#
_symmetry.space_group_name_H-M   'P 1'
#
loop_
_entity.id
_entity.type
_entity.pdbx_description
1 polymer ?
#
loop_
_entity_poly.entity_id
_entity_poly.type
_entity_poly.pdbx_seq_one_letter_code
_entity_poly.pdbx_strand_id
1 'polypeptide(L)' 'MIRSGEKFDRRVSTANGVARAMAVRLNRVDVENVTLYDVEALVLDRGKLAVNLLGMSFLRRLSRFEVRPDHIVLER' A
#
# COMPACT_ATOMS: atom_id res chain seq x y z
N MET A 1 -8.29 -5.96 -10.42
CA MET A 1 -9.73 -5.71 -10.68
C MET A 1 -10.47 -6.03 -9.40
N ILE A 2 -11.10 -5.04 -8.76
CA ILE A 2 -11.94 -5.26 -7.57
C ILE A 2 -13.23 -5.93 -8.05
N ARG A 3 -13.55 -7.10 -7.51
CA ARG A 3 -14.74 -7.87 -7.92
C ARG A 3 -15.90 -7.56 -6.98
N SER A 4 -17.13 -7.62 -7.48
CA SER A 4 -18.38 -7.32 -6.74
C SER A 4 -18.66 -8.21 -5.51
N GLY A 5 -17.75 -9.10 -5.11
CA GLY A 5 -17.85 -9.94 -3.92
C GLY A 5 -16.74 -9.70 -2.88
N GLU A 6 -15.76 -8.84 -3.15
CA GLU A 6 -14.73 -8.50 -2.17
C GLU A 6 -15.32 -7.56 -1.11
N LYS A 7 -15.21 -7.94 0.16
CA LYS A 7 -15.85 -7.24 1.29
C LYS A 7 -14.82 -6.53 2.16
N PHE A 8 -15.22 -5.41 2.74
CA PHE A 8 -14.46 -4.69 3.77
C PHE A 8 -14.65 -5.36 5.13
N ASP A 9 -14.23 -6.62 5.24
CA ASP A 9 -14.44 -7.47 6.41
C ASP A 9 -13.27 -7.46 7.40
N ARG A 10 -12.11 -6.92 7.00
CA ARG A 10 -10.93 -6.83 7.87
C ARG A 10 -10.95 -5.55 8.69
N ARG A 11 -10.62 -5.64 9.97
CA ARG A 11 -10.34 -4.48 10.81
C ARG A 11 -8.83 -4.26 10.88
N VAL A 12 -8.38 -3.04 10.60
CA VAL A 12 -6.97 -2.67 10.66
C VAL A 12 -6.78 -1.48 11.58
N SER A 13 -5.72 -1.52 12.38
CA SER A 13 -5.30 -0.39 13.20
C SER A 13 -4.44 0.54 12.35
N THR A 14 -4.80 1.83 12.33
CA THR A 14 -4.06 2.88 11.65
C THR A 14 -3.73 4.00 12.63
N ALA A 15 -2.88 4.94 12.24
CA ALA A 15 -2.60 6.12 13.06
C ALA A 15 -3.87 6.93 13.39
N ASN A 16 -4.86 6.93 12.48
CA ASN A 16 -6.14 7.62 12.66
C ASN A 16 -7.20 6.72 13.35
N GLY A 17 -6.78 5.66 14.04
CA GLY A 17 -7.65 4.69 14.69
C GLY A 17 -8.00 3.49 13.81
N VAL A 18 -9.06 2.77 14.18
CA VAL A 18 -9.45 1.52 13.50
C VAL A 18 -10.26 1.81 12.24
N ALA A 19 -9.89 1.18 11.13
CA ALA A 19 -10.60 1.23 9.86
C ALA A 19 -11.02 -0.17 9.39
N ARG A 20 -12.04 -0.25 8.53
CA ARG A 20 -12.33 -1.47 7.77
C ARG A 20 -11.55 -1.46 6.47
N ALA A 21 -11.11 -2.64 6.06
CA ALA A 21 -10.28 -2.84 4.90
C ALA A 21 -10.73 -4.06 4.11
N MET A 22 -10.55 -3.98 2.80
CA MET A 22 -10.67 -5.08 1.86
C MET A 22 -9.28 -5.43 1.34
N ALA A 23 -8.92 -6.71 1.38
CA ALA A 23 -7.66 -7.16 0.82
C ALA A 23 -7.78 -7.32 -0.69
N VAL A 24 -6.78 -6.81 -1.41
CA VAL A 24 -6.69 -6.90 -2.87
C VAL A 24 -5.28 -7.28 -3.28
N ARG A 25 -5.14 -7.78 -4.51
CA ARG A 25 -3.86 -8.04 -5.15
C ARG A 25 -3.73 -7.16 -6.38
N LEU A 26 -2.74 -6.27 -6.39
CA LEU A 26 -2.44 -5.40 -7.52
C LEU A 26 -1.47 -6.12 -8.44
N ASN A 27 -1.82 -6.21 -9.73
CA ASN A 27 -0.97 -6.91 -10.71
C ASN A 27 0.40 -6.23 -10.86
N ARG A 28 0.42 -4.90 -10.81
CA ARG A 28 1.60 -4.05 -11.00
C ARG A 28 1.45 -2.76 -10.21
N VAL A 29 2.53 -2.30 -9.59
CA VAL A 29 2.67 -0.97 -9.00
C VAL A 29 3.95 -0.37 -9.54
N ASP A 30 3.83 0.80 -10.16
CA ASP A 30 4.94 1.59 -10.68
C ASP A 30 5.10 2.87 -9.86
N VAL A 31 6.31 3.12 -9.40
CA VAL A 31 6.72 4.34 -8.71
C VAL A 31 8.03 4.78 -9.33
N GLU A 32 8.00 5.82 -10.16
CA GLU A 32 9.17 6.27 -10.92
C GLU A 32 9.85 5.11 -11.67
N ASN A 33 11.10 4.78 -11.30
CA ASN A 33 11.92 3.73 -11.86
C ASN A 33 11.75 2.36 -11.17
N VAL A 34 10.84 2.24 -10.20
CA VAL A 34 10.58 1.00 -9.46
C VAL A 34 9.25 0.39 -9.91
N THR A 35 9.33 -0.80 -10.49
CA THR A 35 8.16 -1.63 -10.81
C THR A 35 8.14 -2.87 -9.93
N LEU A 36 7.06 -3.06 -9.17
CA LEU A 36 6.75 -4.31 -8.48
C LEU A 36 5.52 -4.97 -9.09
N TYR A 37 5.58 -6.29 -9.23
CA TYR A 37 4.45 -7.11 -9.65
C TYR A 37 3.88 -7.86 -8.45
N ASP A 38 2.62 -8.25 -8.56
CA ASP A 38 1.95 -9.07 -7.56
C ASP A 38 2.06 -8.48 -6.15
N VAL A 39 1.45 -7.31 -5.96
CA VAL A 39 1.56 -6.52 -4.74
C VAL A 39 0.30 -6.67 -3.90
N GLU A 40 0.46 -7.17 -2.67
CA GLU A 40 -0.61 -7.20 -1.68
C GLU A 40 -0.97 -5.76 -1.24
N ALA A 41 -2.26 -5.45 -1.21
CA ALA A 41 -2.74 -4.14 -0.80
C ALA A 41 -4.03 -4.22 0.01
N LEU A 42 -4.35 -3.11 0.67
CA LEU A 42 -5.60 -2.91 1.40
C LEU A 42 -6.32 -1.69 0.83
N VAL A 43 -7.61 -1.84 0.55
CA VAL A 43 -8.50 -0.72 0.26
C VAL A 43 -9.27 -0.42 1.54
N LEU A 44 -9.18 0.80 2.05
CA LEU A 44 -9.90 1.22 3.26
C LEU A 44 -11.27 1.82 2.90
N ASP A 45 -12.18 1.84 3.87
CA ASP A 45 -13.43 2.61 3.77
C ASP A 45 -13.16 4.05 3.31
N ARG A 46 -14.06 4.59 2.48
CA ARG A 46 -13.96 5.97 1.97
C ARG A 46 -13.77 6.97 3.12
N GLY A 47 -12.84 7.90 2.95
CA GLY A 47 -12.55 8.96 3.93
C GLY A 47 -11.68 8.54 5.10
N LYS A 48 -11.25 7.28 5.20
CA LYS A 48 -10.30 6.83 6.24
C LYS A 48 -8.84 7.14 5.92
N LEU A 49 -8.55 7.48 4.68
CA LEU A 49 -7.20 7.78 4.23
C LEU A 49 -7.24 8.87 3.14
N ALA A 50 -6.42 9.91 3.32
CA ALA A 50 -6.35 11.05 2.41
C ALA A 50 -5.44 10.79 1.19
N VAL A 51 -4.40 9.98 1.37
CA VAL A 51 -3.38 9.68 0.36
C VAL A 51 -3.03 8.20 0.36
N ASN A 52 -2.64 7.64 -0.79
CA ASN A 52 -2.16 6.27 -0.84
C ASN A 52 -0.87 6.12 -0.01
N LEU A 53 -0.72 4.99 0.68
CA LEU A 53 0.44 4.70 1.51
C LEU A 53 1.19 3.48 0.98
N LEU A 54 2.50 3.63 0.80
CA LEU A 54 3.41 2.50 0.61
C LEU A 54 3.84 1.99 1.97
N GLY A 55 3.32 0.81 2.34
CA GLY A 55 3.65 0.16 3.61
C GLY A 55 4.96 -0.61 3.58
N MET A 56 5.38 -1.10 4.74
CA MET A 56 6.61 -1.89 4.88
C MET A 56 6.63 -3.18 4.05
N SER A 57 5.47 -3.79 3.75
CA SER A 57 5.40 -4.96 2.86
C SER A 57 5.85 -4.66 1.43
N PHE A 58 5.63 -3.43 0.96
CA PHE A 58 6.17 -2.94 -0.31
C PHE A 58 7.66 -2.58 -0.16
N LEU A 59 8.00 -1.76 0.85
CA LEU A 59 9.35 -1.22 1.01
C LEU A 59 10.41 -2.31 1.22
N ARG A 60 10.07 -3.42 1.90
CA ARG A 60 10.97 -4.56 2.11
C ARG A 60 11.28 -5.36 0.84
N ARG A 61 10.57 -5.12 -0.27
CA ARG A 61 10.84 -5.76 -1.56
C ARG A 61 11.85 -4.99 -2.42
N LEU A 62 12.23 -3.79 -1.99
CA LEU A 62 13.24 -2.96 -2.61
C LEU A 62 14.62 -3.44 -2.18
N SER A 63 15.61 -3.35 -3.07
CA SER A 63 17.01 -3.57 -2.70
C SER A 63 17.52 -2.49 -1.76
N ARG A 64 16.98 -1.26 -1.88
CA ARG A 64 17.29 -0.13 -1.00
C ARG A 64 16.07 0.74 -0.75
N PHE A 65 15.86 1.08 0.52
CA PHE A 65 14.95 2.13 0.97
C PHE A 65 15.69 2.98 2.02
N GLU A 66 15.86 4.27 1.74
CA GLU A 66 16.55 5.19 2.65
C GLU A 66 15.77 6.49 2.76
N VAL A 67 15.54 6.94 3.99
CA VAL A 67 14.94 8.25 4.28
C VAL A 67 16.07 9.25 4.53
N ARG A 68 16.11 10.31 3.73
CA ARG A 68 17.04 11.42 3.86
C ARG A 68 16.27 12.68 4.31
N PRO A 69 16.97 13.75 4.76
CA PRO A 69 16.30 14.94 5.27
C PRO A 69 15.33 15.60 4.27
N ASP A 70 15.62 15.52 2.98
CA ASP A 70 14.93 16.22 1.90
C ASP A 70 14.27 15.29 0.87
N HIS A 71 14.65 14.00 0.83
CA HIS A 71 14.10 13.03 -0.11
C HIS A 71 14.12 11.60 0.42
N ILE A 72 13.50 10.71 -0.34
CA ILE A 72 13.52 9.26 -0.11
C ILE A 72 14.21 8.61 -1.32
N VAL A 73 15.09 7.65 -1.05
CA VAL A 73 15.73 6.83 -2.08
C VAL A 73 15.04 5.47 -2.14
N LEU A 74 14.56 5.10 -3.33
CA LEU A 74 13.96 3.80 -3.65
C LEU A 74 14.76 3.15 -4.77
N GLU A 75 15.30 1.95 -4.54
CA GLU A 75 16.03 1.17 -5.55
C GLU A 75 15.50 -0.26 -5.61
N ARG A 76 15.40 -0.81 -6.82
CA ARG A 76 14.86 -2.16 -7.01
C ARG A 76 15.88 -3.25 -6.71
#